data_AF-A0A956EDM7-F1
#
_entry.id   AF-A0A956EDM7-F1
#
_cell.length_a   1.000
_cell.length_b   1.000
_cell.length_c   1.000
_cell.angle_alpha   90.00
_cell.angle_beta   90.00
_cell.angle_gamma   90.00
#
_symmetry.space_group_name_H-M   'P 1'
#
loop_
_entity.id
_entity.type
_entity.pdbx_description
1 polymer ?
#
loop_
_entity_poly.entity_id
_entity_poly.type
_entity_poly.pdbx_seq_one_letter_code
_entity_poly.pdbx_strand_id
1 'polypeptide(L)'
;MAHSSPLTALTLICALIAGSICLHYLVRRPPLDLRTKLRLLLGLGVFPTLTAVTSTVTGMEATTHKEFCGSCHVMGAHYANATDPNSQSLAARHSRPPFFGDRSCYVCHADYGMYGYAMTKAGGMRHVYEYYLGGYKDMTLEEAEKKIHLRKPYDNTNCRQCHTATATVWQSVPDHESLSEELASNRVSCTSAGCHGYAHPFSKALQEQAAEGHGVAPGTASAETRASAETRASAETPASAAMPASAVPGRPGAPSSPAASGAAP
;
A
#
# COMPACT_ATOMS: atom_id res chain seq x y z
N MET A 1 -9.74 17.79 4.60
CA MET A 1 -9.81 18.35 5.96
C MET A 1 -8.58 17.85 6.71
N ALA A 2 -7.68 18.74 7.11
CA ALA A 2 -6.50 18.34 7.86
C ALA A 2 -6.94 17.91 9.26
N HIS A 3 -6.95 16.60 9.53
CA HIS A 3 -7.08 16.12 10.90
C HIS A 3 -5.83 16.59 11.65
N SER A 4 -5.97 17.61 12.51
CA SER A 4 -4.91 18.06 13.40
C SER A 4 -4.54 16.90 14.32
N SER A 5 -3.42 16.23 14.02
CA SER A 5 -2.96 15.13 14.88
C SER A 5 -2.56 15.71 16.25
N PRO A 6 -2.81 15.00 17.36
CA PRO A 6 -2.39 15.45 18.69
C PRO A 6 -0.87 15.67 18.77
N LEU A 7 -0.10 14.92 17.99
CA LEU A 7 1.35 15.07 17.86
C LEU A 7 1.74 16.39 17.21
N THR A 8 0.98 16.88 16.22
CA THR A 8 1.20 18.19 15.61
C THR A 8 0.98 19.31 16.62
N ALA A 9 -0.09 19.23 17.42
CA ALA A 9 -0.33 20.20 18.48
C ALA A 9 0.80 20.19 19.53
N LEU A 10 1.24 19.00 19.96
CA LEU A 10 2.37 18.85 20.87
C LEU A 10 3.66 19.46 20.30
N THR A 11 3.95 19.21 19.03
CA THR A 11 5.11 19.77 18.31
C THR A 11 5.10 21.30 18.40
N LEU A 12 3.97 21.94 18.08
CA LEU A 12 3.82 23.39 18.11
C LEU A 12 3.95 23.96 19.52
N ILE A 13 3.33 23.32 20.52
CA ILE A 13 3.43 23.75 21.92
C ILE A 13 4.88 23.67 22.41
N CYS A 14 5.58 22.56 22.18
CA CYS A 14 6.98 22.41 22.56
C CYS A 14 7.88 23.45 21.87
N ALA A 15 7.67 23.69 20.57
CA ALA A 15 8.42 24.70 19.82
C ALA A 15 8.19 26.12 20.36
N LEU A 16 6.93 26.47 20.69
CA LEU A 16 6.58 27.77 21.26
C LEU A 16 7.19 27.95 22.66
N ILE A 17 7.12 26.93 23.53
CA ILE A 17 7.74 26.99 24.85
C ILE A 17 9.26 27.13 24.73
N ALA A 18 9.91 26.32 23.90
CA ALA A 18 11.36 26.42 23.64
C ALA A 18 11.76 27.81 23.16
N GLY A 19 11.05 28.33 22.14
CA GLY A 19 11.27 29.65 21.58
C GLY A 19 11.08 30.77 22.61
N SER A 20 10.02 30.69 23.43
CA SER A 20 9.75 31.68 24.48
C SER A 20 10.83 31.71 25.57
N ILE A 21 11.35 30.56 25.98
CA ILE A 21 12.45 30.46 26.95
C ILE A 21 13.73 31.09 26.38
N CYS A 22 14.07 30.72 25.14
CA CYS A 22 15.26 31.25 24.46
C CYS A 22 15.16 32.75 24.25
N LEU A 23 14.00 33.24 23.77
CA LEU A 23 13.75 34.66 23.56
C LEU A 23 13.81 35.44 24.88
N HIS A 24 13.20 34.92 25.95
CA HIS A 24 13.26 35.54 27.27
C HIS A 24 14.71 35.67 27.76
N TYR A 25 15.53 34.62 27.60
CA TYR A 25 16.94 34.65 27.97
C TYR A 25 17.72 35.67 27.14
N LEU A 26 17.51 35.71 25.81
CA LEU A 26 18.19 36.64 24.91
C LEU A 26 17.88 38.10 25.23
N VAL A 27 16.62 38.41 25.58
CA VAL A 27 16.15 39.77 25.88
C VAL A 27 16.55 40.23 27.28
N ARG A 28 16.34 39.39 28.31
CA ARG A 28 16.56 39.77 29.72
C ARG A 28 17.97 39.50 30.23
N ARG A 29 18.71 38.60 29.58
CA ARG A 29 20.07 38.17 29.95
C ARG A 29 20.27 37.96 31.46
N PRO A 30 19.42 37.16 32.13
CA PRO A 30 19.56 36.90 33.56
C PRO A 30 20.90 36.19 33.87
N PRO A 31 21.45 36.35 35.09
CA PRO A 31 22.66 35.65 35.49
C PRO A 31 22.47 34.13 35.44
N LEU A 32 23.53 33.38 35.14
CA LEU A 32 23.53 31.91 34.98
C LEU A 32 23.50 31.17 36.33
N ASP A 33 22.43 31.37 37.09
CA ASP A 33 22.12 30.58 38.28
C ASP A 33 21.55 29.19 37.93
N LEU A 34 21.34 28.35 38.94
CA LEU A 34 20.78 27.01 38.74
C LEU A 34 19.39 27.06 38.06
N ARG A 35 18.54 28.03 38.42
CA ARG A 35 17.20 28.18 37.84
C ARG A 35 17.27 28.51 36.36
N THR A 36 18.13 29.44 35.96
CA THR A 36 18.35 29.81 34.56
C THR A 36 18.94 28.67 33.77
N LYS A 37 19.92 27.94 34.33
CA LYS A 37 20.48 26.73 33.71
C LYS A 37 19.43 25.66 33.46
N LEU A 38 18.53 25.39 34.43
CA LEU A 38 17.44 24.44 34.25
C LEU A 38 16.43 24.90 33.17
N ARG A 39 16.06 26.18 33.16
CA ARG A 39 15.20 26.73 32.09
C ARG A 39 15.85 26.58 30.72
N LEU A 40 17.14 26.91 30.59
CA LEU A 40 17.88 26.76 29.35
C LEU A 40 18.02 25.29 28.93
N LEU A 41 18.23 24.37 29.87
CA LEU A 41 18.22 22.93 29.58
C LEU A 41 16.87 22.49 28.97
N LEU A 42 15.76 22.98 29.50
CA LEU A 42 14.44 22.71 28.94
C LEU A 42 14.27 23.36 27.56
N GLY A 43 14.66 24.62 27.41
CA GLY A 43 14.48 25.41 26.19
C GLY A 43 15.39 25.02 25.02
N LEU A 44 16.61 24.55 25.29
CA LEU A 44 17.60 24.16 24.29
C LEU A 44 17.73 22.64 24.12
N GLY A 45 17.41 21.87 25.15
CA GLY A 45 17.55 20.41 25.15
C GLY A 45 16.20 19.71 25.02
N VAL A 46 15.40 19.73 26.08
CA VAL A 46 14.22 18.86 26.21
C VAL A 46 13.14 19.20 25.18
N PHE A 47 12.67 20.44 25.15
CA PHE A 47 11.58 20.83 24.25
C PHE A 47 11.97 20.77 22.76
N PRO A 48 13.18 21.20 22.34
CA PRO A 48 13.63 20.98 20.96
C PRO A 48 13.73 19.51 20.58
N THR A 49 14.21 18.64 21.47
CA THR A 49 14.27 17.19 21.21
C THR A 49 12.88 16.60 21.02
N LEU A 50 11.94 16.94 21.90
CA LEU A 50 10.54 16.51 21.75
C LEU A 50 9.92 17.01 20.45
N THR A 51 10.18 18.27 20.09
CA THR A 51 9.74 18.87 18.82
C THR A 51 10.32 18.09 17.64
N ALA A 52 11.61 17.79 17.64
CA ALA A 52 12.28 17.04 16.58
C ALA A 52 11.70 15.63 16.42
N VAL A 53 11.49 14.89 17.51
CA VAL A 53 10.92 13.53 17.46
C VAL A 53 9.48 13.56 16.95
N THR A 54 8.63 14.42 17.53
CA THR A 54 7.21 14.48 17.18
C THR A 54 6.96 15.01 15.76
N SER A 55 7.70 16.04 15.32
CA SER A 55 7.68 16.49 13.93
C SER A 55 8.16 15.41 12.95
N THR A 56 9.20 14.66 13.30
CA THR A 56 9.70 13.56 12.45
C THR A 56 8.65 12.48 12.30
N VAL A 57 8.03 12.02 13.40
CA VAL A 57 6.97 10.99 13.35
C VAL A 57 5.77 11.46 12.52
N THR A 58 5.29 12.68 12.74
CA THR A 58 4.16 13.22 11.99
C THR A 58 4.48 13.41 10.50
N GLY A 59 5.68 13.87 10.16
CA GLY A 59 6.14 13.96 8.78
C GLY A 59 6.26 12.58 8.13
N MET A 60 6.80 11.58 8.83
CA MET A 60 6.88 10.22 8.31
C MET A 60 5.49 9.60 8.06
N GLU A 61 4.51 9.85 8.95
CA GLU A 61 3.14 9.38 8.74
C GLU A 61 2.46 10.11 7.58
N ALA A 62 2.59 11.43 7.51
CA ALA A 62 2.04 12.24 6.42
C ALA A 62 2.50 11.72 5.04
N THR A 63 3.75 11.29 4.94
CA THR A 63 4.33 10.74 3.71
C THR A 63 3.91 9.29 3.40
N THR A 64 2.99 8.69 4.14
CA THR A 64 2.36 7.41 3.80
C THR A 64 1.04 7.58 3.05
N HIS A 65 0.45 8.77 3.08
CA HIS A 65 -0.85 9.04 2.46
C HIS A 65 -0.73 9.20 0.94
N LYS A 66 -1.72 8.71 0.20
CA LYS A 66 -1.76 8.80 -1.26
C LYS A 66 -1.80 10.24 -1.75
N GLU A 67 -2.38 11.16 -0.99
CA GLU A 67 -2.41 12.60 -1.29
C GLU A 67 -1.00 13.19 -1.28
N PHE A 68 -0.13 12.72 -0.38
CA PHE A 68 1.28 13.10 -0.40
C PHE A 68 1.98 12.56 -1.65
N CYS A 69 1.79 11.28 -1.97
CA CYS A 69 2.36 10.67 -3.17
C CYS A 69 1.90 11.38 -4.47
N GLY A 70 0.63 11.78 -4.54
CA GLY A 70 0.05 12.49 -5.66
C GLY A 70 0.34 14.00 -5.70
N SER A 71 1.00 14.55 -4.68
CA SER A 71 1.30 16.00 -4.61
C SER A 71 2.35 16.45 -5.63
N CYS A 72 3.18 15.52 -6.12
CA CYS A 72 4.09 15.76 -7.23
C CYS A 72 3.34 15.61 -8.55
N HIS A 73 3.37 16.63 -9.41
CA HIS A 73 2.57 16.64 -10.64
C HIS A 73 2.86 15.43 -11.56
N VAL A 74 4.09 14.94 -11.60
CA VAL A 74 4.51 13.73 -12.35
C VAL A 74 3.82 12.43 -11.89
N MET A 75 3.26 12.42 -10.68
CA MET A 75 2.46 11.31 -10.15
C MET A 75 0.96 11.49 -10.39
N GLY A 76 0.54 12.55 -11.08
CA GLY A 76 -0.86 12.91 -11.27
C GLY A 76 -1.70 11.80 -11.89
N ALA A 77 -1.19 11.13 -12.94
CA ALA A 77 -1.88 10.01 -13.59
C ALA A 77 -2.06 8.79 -12.67
N HIS A 78 -1.01 8.45 -11.90
CA HIS A 78 -1.04 7.38 -10.91
C HIS A 78 -2.06 7.66 -9.81
N TYR A 79 -2.08 8.90 -9.30
CA TYR A 79 -3.03 9.35 -8.30
C TYR A 79 -4.47 9.36 -8.83
N ALA A 80 -4.69 9.89 -10.04
CA ALA A 80 -6.01 9.91 -10.68
C ALA A 80 -6.56 8.50 -10.89
N ASN A 81 -5.73 7.57 -11.38
CA ASN A 81 -6.12 6.18 -11.55
C ASN A 81 -6.44 5.49 -10.22
N ALA A 82 -5.63 5.73 -9.18
CA ALA A 82 -5.87 5.18 -7.85
C ALA A 82 -7.13 5.74 -7.18
N THR A 83 -7.50 6.99 -7.47
CA THR A 83 -8.65 7.66 -6.83
C THR A 83 -9.95 7.56 -7.63
N ASP A 84 -9.90 7.05 -8.86
CA ASP A 84 -11.09 6.87 -9.71
C ASP A 84 -12.04 5.79 -9.13
N PRO A 85 -13.27 6.16 -8.72
CA PRO A 85 -14.24 5.22 -8.16
C PRO A 85 -14.74 4.19 -9.20
N ASN A 86 -14.61 4.47 -10.50
CA ASN A 86 -15.10 3.61 -11.57
C ASN A 86 -14.02 2.68 -12.15
N SER A 87 -12.74 3.04 -12.01
CA SER A 87 -11.59 2.28 -12.53
C SER A 87 -11.52 0.86 -11.96
N GLN A 88 -11.37 -0.16 -12.81
CA GLN A 88 -11.17 -1.54 -12.33
C GLN A 88 -9.69 -1.90 -12.14
N SER A 89 -8.78 -0.92 -12.26
CA SER A 89 -7.36 -1.12 -11.99
C SER A 89 -7.12 -1.62 -10.58
N LEU A 90 -6.04 -2.38 -10.41
CA LEU A 90 -5.63 -2.88 -9.11
C LEU A 90 -5.36 -1.74 -8.13
N ALA A 91 -4.75 -0.62 -8.57
CA ALA A 91 -4.54 0.56 -7.74
C ALA A 91 -5.84 1.21 -7.25
N ALA A 92 -6.85 1.32 -8.12
CA ALA A 92 -8.16 1.87 -7.74
C ALA A 92 -8.87 0.98 -6.73
N ARG A 93 -8.89 -0.33 -6.98
CA ARG A 93 -9.52 -1.32 -6.09
C ARG A 93 -8.89 -1.31 -4.69
N HIS A 94 -7.58 -1.09 -4.59
CA HIS A 94 -6.85 -1.02 -3.31
C HIS A 94 -6.88 0.36 -2.65
N SER A 95 -7.42 1.38 -3.30
CA SER A 95 -7.54 2.74 -2.74
C SER A 95 -8.93 3.07 -2.20
N ARG A 96 -9.91 2.18 -2.44
CA ARG A 96 -11.29 2.28 -1.95
C ARG A 96 -11.52 1.81 -0.51
N PRO A 97 -10.85 0.75 -0.01
CA PRO A 97 -11.14 0.23 1.32
C PRO A 97 -10.89 1.30 2.38
N PRO A 98 -11.81 1.49 3.34
CA PRO A 98 -11.66 2.54 4.35
C PRO A 98 -10.50 2.30 5.31
N PHE A 99 -10.00 1.07 5.42
CA PHE A 99 -8.97 0.70 6.38
C PHE A 99 -7.55 1.15 5.99
N PHE A 100 -7.25 1.16 4.69
CA PHE A 100 -5.91 1.49 4.19
C PHE A 100 -5.92 2.27 2.87
N GLY A 101 -7.09 2.57 2.31
CA GLY A 101 -7.24 3.23 1.02
C GLY A 101 -6.69 4.66 0.99
N ASP A 102 -6.49 5.28 2.16
CA ASP A 102 -5.79 6.56 2.32
C ASP A 102 -4.26 6.41 2.25
N ARG A 103 -3.73 5.23 2.56
CA ARG A 103 -2.30 4.87 2.55
C ARG A 103 -1.95 3.83 1.47
N SER A 104 -2.83 3.63 0.49
CA SER A 104 -2.75 2.55 -0.50
C SER A 104 -1.44 2.57 -1.30
N CYS A 105 -0.98 3.76 -1.72
CA CYS A 105 0.30 3.91 -2.41
C CYS A 105 1.46 3.38 -1.55
N TYR A 106 1.51 3.78 -0.28
CA TYR A 106 2.55 3.32 0.64
C TYR A 106 2.44 1.82 0.92
N VAL A 107 1.24 1.28 1.11
CA VAL A 107 1.04 -0.13 1.43
C VAL A 107 1.54 -1.07 0.33
N CYS A 108 1.42 -0.68 -0.93
CA CYS A 108 1.92 -1.50 -2.04
C CYS A 108 3.40 -1.22 -2.38
N HIS A 109 3.84 0.05 -2.28
CA HIS A 109 5.17 0.47 -2.75
C HIS A 109 6.25 0.52 -1.66
N ALA A 110 5.89 0.42 -0.38
CA ALA A 110 6.87 0.30 0.68
C ALA A 110 7.45 -1.11 0.73
N ASP A 111 8.74 -1.20 1.02
CA ASP A 111 9.36 -2.48 1.35
C ASP A 111 9.17 -2.74 2.83
N TYR A 112 8.45 -3.81 3.15
CA TYR A 112 8.22 -4.22 4.53
C TYR A 112 9.36 -5.12 5.00
N GLY A 113 10.15 -4.61 5.95
CA GLY A 113 11.22 -5.33 6.63
C GLY A 113 11.46 -4.72 8.01
N MET A 114 12.35 -5.30 8.81
CA MET A 114 12.65 -4.84 10.18
C MET A 114 13.08 -3.36 10.24
N TYR A 115 13.73 -2.86 9.17
CA TYR A 115 14.05 -1.44 8.97
C TYR A 115 13.25 -0.80 7.83
N GLY A 116 12.20 -1.47 7.35
CA GLY A 116 11.45 -1.13 6.16
C GLY A 116 10.89 0.29 6.20
N TYR A 117 10.41 0.75 7.37
CA TYR A 117 9.90 2.12 7.51
C TYR A 117 11.02 3.16 7.29
N ALA A 118 12.15 3.04 7.98
CA ALA A 118 13.26 4.00 7.85
C ALA A 118 13.94 3.92 6.47
N MET A 119 14.19 2.71 5.97
CA MET A 119 14.85 2.49 4.68
C MET A 119 13.95 2.85 3.49
N THR A 120 12.63 2.60 3.57
CA THR A 120 11.67 3.05 2.55
C THR A 120 11.63 4.57 2.50
N LYS A 121 11.65 5.27 3.64
CA LYS A 121 11.68 6.74 3.67
C LYS A 121 13.01 7.31 3.16
N ALA A 122 14.13 6.69 3.52
CA ALA A 122 15.44 7.02 2.95
C ALA A 122 15.47 6.78 1.42
N GLY A 123 14.87 5.68 0.95
CA GLY A 123 14.66 5.41 -0.46
C GLY A 123 13.77 6.46 -1.14
N GLY A 124 12.72 6.94 -0.44
CA GLY A 124 11.85 8.01 -0.90
C GLY A 124 12.55 9.35 -1.10
N MET A 125 13.65 9.64 -0.38
CA MET A 125 14.48 10.82 -0.61
C MET A 125 15.07 10.86 -2.02
N ARG A 126 15.23 9.69 -2.66
CA ARG A 126 15.60 9.64 -4.07
C ARG A 126 14.56 10.26 -4.97
N HIS A 127 13.26 10.05 -4.72
CA HIS A 127 12.21 10.67 -5.52
C HIS A 127 12.26 12.19 -5.39
N VAL A 128 12.57 12.70 -4.20
CA VAL A 128 12.81 14.14 -3.98
C VAL A 128 14.02 14.62 -4.78
N TYR A 129 15.13 13.88 -4.75
CA TYR A 129 16.32 14.18 -5.55
C TYR A 129 16.02 14.18 -7.06
N GLU A 130 15.35 13.13 -7.57
CA GLU A 130 15.01 13.01 -8.99
C GLU A 130 14.00 14.09 -9.41
N TYR A 131 13.06 14.45 -8.54
CA TYR A 131 12.13 15.54 -8.76
C TYR A 131 12.85 16.88 -8.92
N TYR A 132 13.64 17.29 -7.92
CA TYR A 132 14.24 18.63 -7.90
C TYR A 132 15.52 18.75 -8.74
N LEU A 133 16.35 17.72 -8.78
CA LEU A 133 17.68 17.74 -9.42
C LEU A 133 17.77 16.83 -10.66
N GLY A 134 16.87 15.85 -10.79
CA GLY A 134 16.81 14.94 -11.94
C GLY A 134 15.94 15.43 -13.11
N GLY A 135 15.40 16.64 -13.03
CA GLY A 135 14.61 17.29 -14.08
C GLY A 135 13.14 16.85 -14.16
N TYR A 136 12.67 15.96 -13.28
CA TYR A 136 11.27 15.50 -13.32
C TYR A 136 10.28 16.60 -12.94
N LYS A 137 10.70 17.58 -12.14
CA LYS A 137 9.93 18.81 -11.86
C LYS A 137 9.45 19.53 -13.13
N ASP A 138 10.26 19.50 -14.19
CA ASP A 138 10.03 20.30 -15.41
C ASP A 138 9.48 19.43 -16.57
N MET A 139 9.28 18.12 -16.33
CA MET A 139 8.71 17.20 -17.33
C MET A 139 7.21 17.41 -17.47
N THR A 140 6.69 17.12 -18.64
CA THR A 140 5.25 16.93 -18.83
C THR A 140 4.80 15.61 -18.24
N LEU A 141 3.50 15.47 -17.97
CA LEU A 141 2.93 14.22 -17.46
C LEU A 141 3.14 13.06 -18.45
N GLU A 142 3.03 13.32 -19.75
CA GLU A 142 3.24 12.30 -20.79
C GLU A 142 4.69 11.79 -20.82
N GLU A 143 5.68 12.68 -20.68
CA GLU A 143 7.08 12.30 -20.57
C GLU A 143 7.36 11.51 -19.28
N ALA A 144 6.75 11.96 -18.18
CA ALA A 144 6.88 11.30 -16.89
C ALA A 144 6.30 9.88 -16.94
N GLU A 145 5.14 9.65 -17.55
CA GLU A 145 4.53 8.32 -17.70
C GLU A 145 5.44 7.35 -18.47
N LYS A 146 6.15 7.82 -19.50
CA LYS A 146 7.08 6.99 -20.28
C LYS A 146 8.37 6.68 -19.52
N LYS A 147 8.79 7.56 -18.60
CA LYS A 147 10.07 7.46 -17.91
C LYS A 147 9.98 6.84 -16.51
N ILE A 148 8.87 7.05 -15.80
CA ILE A 148 8.65 6.52 -14.45
C ILE A 148 8.25 5.06 -14.55
N HIS A 149 9.10 4.19 -14.02
CA HIS A 149 8.85 2.76 -13.91
C HIS A 149 9.34 2.24 -12.57
N LEU A 150 8.81 1.10 -12.16
CA LEU A 150 9.31 0.38 -10.99
C LEU A 150 10.73 -0.09 -11.25
N ARG A 151 11.65 0.20 -10.32
CA ARG A 151 13.04 -0.28 -10.40
C ARG A 151 13.17 -1.77 -10.18
N LYS A 152 12.26 -2.31 -9.38
CA LYS A 152 12.13 -3.72 -9.06
C LYS A 152 10.65 -4.07 -9.04
N PRO A 153 10.27 -5.30 -9.40
CA PRO A 153 8.91 -5.78 -9.24
C PRO A 153 8.42 -5.65 -7.79
N TYR A 154 7.10 -5.61 -7.60
CA TYR A 154 6.54 -5.71 -6.25
C TYR A 154 6.93 -7.04 -5.62
N ASP A 155 7.27 -6.99 -4.33
CA ASP A 155 7.40 -8.20 -3.54
C ASP A 155 6.00 -8.75 -3.25
N ASN A 156 5.73 -10.00 -3.63
CA ASN A 156 4.47 -10.68 -3.38
C ASN A 156 4.14 -10.75 -1.89
N THR A 157 5.13 -10.64 -1.00
CA THR A 157 4.87 -10.50 0.44
C THR A 157 3.99 -9.29 0.75
N ASN A 158 4.12 -8.18 0.02
CA ASN A 158 3.25 -7.00 0.17
C ASN A 158 1.79 -7.34 -0.14
N CYS A 159 1.54 -8.14 -1.18
CA CYS A 159 0.18 -8.62 -1.51
C CYS A 159 -0.35 -9.55 -0.40
N ARG A 160 0.50 -10.47 0.08
CA ARG A 160 0.12 -11.51 1.06
C ARG A 160 -0.10 -10.99 2.49
N GLN A 161 0.22 -9.73 2.78
CA GLN A 161 -0.17 -9.11 4.06
C GLN A 161 -1.69 -9.09 4.25
N CYS A 162 -2.42 -8.94 3.15
CA CYS A 162 -3.89 -8.97 3.14
C CYS A 162 -4.43 -10.21 2.43
N HIS A 163 -3.72 -10.72 1.41
CA HIS A 163 -4.07 -11.93 0.67
C HIS A 163 -3.33 -13.15 1.22
N THR A 164 -3.67 -13.57 2.44
CA THR A 164 -2.98 -14.68 3.10
C THR A 164 -3.10 -15.99 2.31
N ALA A 165 -1.98 -16.72 2.21
CA ALA A 165 -1.89 -18.01 1.53
C ALA A 165 -2.69 -19.13 2.23
N THR A 166 -3.17 -18.88 3.44
CA THR A 166 -3.94 -19.82 4.25
C THR A 166 -5.45 -19.62 4.15
N ALA A 167 -5.92 -18.55 3.50
CA ALA A 167 -7.34 -18.30 3.36
C ALA A 167 -7.96 -19.26 2.32
N THR A 168 -9.20 -19.70 2.57
CA THR A 168 -9.94 -20.56 1.64
C THR A 168 -10.05 -19.96 0.24
N VAL A 169 -10.27 -18.64 0.15
CA VAL A 169 -10.34 -17.94 -1.15
C VAL A 169 -9.01 -18.03 -1.90
N TRP A 170 -7.88 -17.92 -1.20
CA TRP A 170 -6.56 -18.09 -1.81
C TRP A 170 -6.37 -19.51 -2.34
N GLN A 171 -6.66 -20.51 -1.50
CA GLN A 171 -6.50 -21.93 -1.82
C GLN A 171 -7.45 -22.41 -2.93
N SER A 172 -8.57 -21.71 -3.13
CA SER A 172 -9.55 -22.04 -4.18
C SER A 172 -9.09 -21.71 -5.61
N VAL A 173 -7.94 -21.03 -5.77
CA VAL A 173 -7.37 -20.69 -7.08
C VAL A 173 -6.23 -21.67 -7.40
N PRO A 174 -6.39 -22.58 -8.40
CA PRO A 174 -5.39 -23.61 -8.71
C PRO A 174 -4.00 -23.06 -9.05
N ASP A 175 -3.95 -21.88 -9.67
CA ASP A 175 -2.69 -21.22 -10.02
C ASP A 175 -1.87 -20.83 -8.79
N HIS A 176 -2.52 -20.49 -7.67
CA HIS A 176 -1.80 -20.18 -6.43
C HIS A 176 -1.12 -21.41 -5.81
N GLU A 177 -1.74 -22.58 -5.93
CA GLU A 177 -1.19 -23.83 -5.42
C GLU A 177 -0.04 -24.31 -6.30
N SER A 178 -0.27 -24.39 -7.62
CA SER A 178 0.71 -24.87 -8.59
C SER A 178 1.95 -23.98 -8.68
N LEU A 179 1.80 -22.67 -8.47
CA LEU A 179 2.91 -21.70 -8.49
C LEU A 179 3.35 -21.26 -7.09
N SER A 180 2.97 -21.99 -6.02
CA SER A 180 3.18 -21.55 -4.63
C SER A 180 4.64 -21.20 -4.30
N GLU A 181 5.61 -22.00 -4.77
CA GLU A 181 7.03 -21.74 -4.58
C GLU A 181 7.52 -20.54 -5.41
N GLU A 182 7.03 -20.38 -6.63
CA GLU A 182 7.38 -19.28 -7.52
C GLU A 182 6.81 -17.95 -7.01
N LEU A 183 5.58 -17.97 -6.49
CA LEU A 183 4.95 -16.84 -5.80
C LEU A 183 5.69 -16.52 -4.50
N ALA A 184 6.17 -17.52 -3.75
CA ALA A 184 6.93 -17.30 -2.53
C ALA A 184 8.33 -16.70 -2.78
N SER A 185 8.94 -17.04 -3.92
CA SER A 185 10.27 -16.58 -4.32
C SER A 185 10.27 -15.34 -5.22
N ASN A 186 9.11 -14.72 -5.46
CA ASN A 186 8.93 -13.60 -6.39
C ASN A 186 9.34 -13.89 -7.84
N ARG A 187 9.42 -15.16 -8.25
CA ARG A 187 9.66 -15.57 -9.64
C ARG A 187 8.46 -15.28 -10.53
N VAL A 188 7.25 -15.45 -9.99
CA VAL A 188 5.99 -15.01 -10.61
C VAL A 188 5.41 -13.87 -9.79
N SER A 189 5.08 -12.74 -10.43
CA SER A 189 4.45 -11.61 -9.74
C SER A 189 2.93 -11.77 -9.70
N CYS A 190 2.31 -11.45 -8.56
CA CYS A 190 0.86 -11.30 -8.45
C CYS A 190 0.31 -10.28 -9.45
N THR A 191 1.11 -9.27 -9.83
CA THR A 191 0.71 -8.13 -10.68
C THR A 191 1.14 -8.26 -12.15
N SER A 192 1.38 -9.50 -12.60
CA SER A 192 1.65 -9.79 -14.01
C SER A 192 0.36 -9.77 -14.84
N ALA A 193 0.48 -9.58 -16.16
CA ALA A 193 -0.65 -9.51 -17.09
C ALA A 193 -1.56 -10.76 -17.04
N GLY A 194 -0.99 -11.94 -16.80
CA GLY A 194 -1.72 -13.21 -16.70
C GLY A 194 -2.33 -13.49 -15.31
N CYS A 195 -2.08 -12.64 -14.31
CA CYS A 195 -2.57 -12.82 -12.93
C CYS A 195 -3.57 -11.70 -12.56
N HIS A 196 -3.24 -10.84 -11.59
CA HIS A 196 -4.12 -9.74 -11.18
C HIS A 196 -4.00 -8.48 -12.06
N GLY A 197 -3.21 -8.54 -13.13
CA GLY A 197 -2.94 -7.42 -14.02
C GLY A 197 -2.05 -6.36 -13.37
N TYR A 198 -1.71 -5.34 -14.16
CA TYR A 198 -0.85 -4.25 -13.69
C TYR A 198 -1.58 -3.34 -12.68
N ALA A 199 -0.82 -2.82 -11.71
CA ALA A 199 -1.27 -1.84 -10.73
C ALA A 199 -1.93 -0.63 -11.41
N HIS A 200 -1.23 -0.07 -12.39
CA HIS A 200 -1.63 1.08 -13.18
C HIS A 200 -1.61 0.68 -14.67
N PRO A 201 -2.77 0.45 -15.31
CA PRO A 201 -2.82 -0.10 -16.67
C PRO A 201 -2.17 0.76 -17.76
N PHE A 202 -1.76 2.00 -17.50
CA PHE A 202 -1.06 2.84 -18.47
C PHE A 202 0.46 2.81 -18.30
N SER A 203 0.99 2.26 -17.19
CA SER A 203 2.43 2.30 -16.86
C SER A 203 3.28 1.25 -17.58
N LYS A 204 2.66 0.31 -18.30
CA LYS A 204 3.32 -0.59 -19.26
C LYS A 204 2.78 -0.28 -20.65
N ALA A 205 3.65 -0.18 -21.65
CA ALA A 205 3.21 0.15 -23.01
C ALA A 205 2.21 -0.90 -23.52
N LEU A 206 1.14 -0.46 -24.22
CA LEU A 206 0.11 -1.32 -24.80
C LEU A 206 0.68 -2.50 -25.61
N GLN A 207 1.87 -2.36 -26.20
CA GLN A 207 2.59 -3.43 -26.92
C GLN A 207 3.14 -4.54 -26.00
N GLU A 208 3.60 -4.22 -24.79
CA GLU A 208 4.00 -5.24 -23.80
C GLU A 208 2.78 -5.93 -23.17
N GLN A 209 1.67 -5.21 -23.02
CA GLN A 209 0.39 -5.79 -22.57
C GLN A 209 -0.17 -6.78 -23.59
N ALA A 210 0.01 -6.50 -24.88
CA ALA A 210 -0.36 -7.41 -25.97
C ALA A 210 0.61 -8.60 -26.13
N ALA A 211 1.91 -8.39 -25.88
CA ALA A 211 2.94 -9.44 -25.97
C ALA A 211 2.89 -10.43 -24.80
N GLU A 212 2.62 -9.98 -23.58
CA GLU A 212 2.51 -10.86 -22.40
C GLU A 212 1.18 -11.65 -22.37
N GLY A 213 0.14 -11.21 -23.09
CA GLY A 213 -1.12 -11.94 -23.27
C GLY A 213 -1.06 -13.13 -24.25
N HIS A 214 0.04 -13.31 -24.98
CA HIS A 214 0.27 -14.44 -25.89
C HIS A 214 1.49 -15.30 -25.51
N GLY A 215 2.06 -15.06 -24.32
CA GLY A 215 3.30 -15.69 -23.84
C GLY A 215 3.12 -16.97 -23.02
N VAL A 216 2.12 -17.81 -23.30
CA VAL A 216 2.26 -19.23 -22.95
C VAL A 216 3.15 -19.83 -24.02
N ALA A 217 4.46 -19.83 -23.76
CA ALA A 217 5.36 -20.70 -24.50
C ALA A 217 4.78 -22.13 -24.42
N PRO A 218 4.63 -22.87 -25.52
CA PRO A 218 4.29 -24.27 -25.44
C PRO A 218 5.46 -24.94 -24.73
N GLY A 219 5.29 -25.18 -23.42
CA GLY A 219 6.19 -25.99 -22.65
C GLY A 219 6.34 -27.30 -23.41
N THR A 220 7.57 -27.58 -23.81
CA THR A 220 8.00 -28.87 -24.35
C THR A 220 7.50 -29.93 -23.38
N ALA A 221 6.39 -30.57 -23.75
CA ALA A 221 5.92 -31.78 -23.12
C ALA A 221 7.02 -32.82 -23.35
N SER A 222 7.88 -33.00 -22.35
CA SER A 222 8.72 -34.18 -22.24
C SER A 222 7.79 -35.38 -22.37
N ALA A 223 8.01 -36.18 -23.40
CA ALA A 223 7.18 -37.31 -23.81
C ALA A 223 7.12 -38.47 -22.79
N GLU A 224 7.55 -38.25 -21.55
CA GLU A 224 7.78 -39.29 -20.55
C GLU A 224 6.65 -39.46 -19.53
N THR A 225 5.69 -38.54 -19.45
CA THR A 225 4.60 -38.61 -18.45
C THR A 225 3.27 -39.15 -19.01
N ARG A 226 3.16 -39.38 -20.33
CA ARG A 226 1.94 -39.95 -20.94
C ARG A 226 1.85 -41.47 -20.87
N ALA A 227 2.94 -42.19 -20.56
CA ALA A 227 2.94 -43.65 -20.50
C ALA A 227 2.33 -44.23 -19.20
N SER A 228 2.12 -43.43 -18.15
CA SER A 228 1.65 -43.94 -16.84
C SER A 228 0.16 -43.69 -16.55
N ALA A 229 -0.55 -42.95 -17.43
CA ALA A 229 -1.97 -42.64 -17.24
C ALA A 229 -2.92 -43.61 -17.99
N GLU A 230 -2.44 -44.32 -19.00
CA GLU A 230 -3.28 -45.21 -19.83
C GLU A 230 -3.45 -46.64 -19.25
N THR A 231 -2.74 -47.01 -18.18
CA THR A 231 -2.79 -48.38 -17.62
C THR A 231 -3.69 -48.53 -16.39
N ARG A 232 -4.48 -47.51 -16.00
CA ARG A 232 -5.34 -47.57 -14.79
C ARG A 232 -6.83 -47.36 -15.01
N ALA A 233 -7.30 -47.30 -16.27
CA ALA A 233 -8.70 -47.05 -16.60
C ALA A 233 -9.51 -48.32 -16.96
N SER A 234 -9.25 -49.46 -16.32
CA SER A 234 -10.05 -50.69 -16.53
C SER A 234 -10.10 -51.56 -15.27
N ALA A 235 -10.90 -51.12 -14.29
CA ALA A 235 -11.43 -51.86 -13.14
C ALA A 235 -12.04 -50.79 -12.20
N GLU A 236 -13.30 -50.74 -11.76
CA GLU A 236 -14.44 -51.64 -11.73
C GLU A 236 -15.70 -50.76 -11.61
N THR A 237 -16.84 -51.27 -12.08
CA THR A 237 -18.20 -50.81 -11.68
C THR A 237 -18.93 -52.05 -11.16
N PRO A 238 -19.57 -52.00 -9.98
CA PRO A 238 -21.03 -51.92 -9.92
C PRO A 238 -21.51 -50.98 -8.77
N ALA A 239 -22.46 -50.07 -8.99
CA ALA A 239 -23.92 -50.21 -9.10
C ALA A 239 -24.68 -49.86 -7.80
N SER A 240 -25.69 -49.00 -7.98
CA SER A 240 -26.92 -48.84 -7.19
C SER A 240 -26.86 -48.07 -5.86
N ALA A 241 -27.52 -46.90 -5.80
CA ALA A 241 -28.89 -46.80 -5.27
C ALA A 241 -29.25 -45.35 -4.84
N ALA A 242 -30.43 -44.92 -5.29
CA ALA A 242 -31.41 -44.05 -4.62
C ALA A 242 -31.01 -42.67 -4.07
N MET A 243 -31.61 -41.62 -4.67
CA MET A 243 -31.94 -40.37 -4.00
C MET A 243 -33.02 -40.59 -2.93
N PRO A 244 -33.13 -39.69 -1.92
CA PRO A 244 -34.18 -38.69 -2.09
C PRO A 244 -33.79 -37.26 -1.67
N ALA A 245 -34.58 -36.34 -2.21
CA ALA A 245 -34.61 -34.92 -1.95
C ALA A 245 -34.63 -34.55 -0.46
N SER A 246 -33.94 -33.47 -0.10
CA SER A 246 -34.19 -32.75 1.15
C SER A 246 -34.37 -31.26 0.92
N ALA A 247 -35.45 -30.79 1.53
CA ALA A 247 -36.05 -29.49 1.48
C ALA A 247 -35.12 -28.36 1.95
N VAL A 248 -35.30 -27.20 1.31
CA VAL A 248 -34.82 -25.89 1.74
C VAL A 248 -35.73 -25.38 2.87
N PRO A 249 -35.22 -25.08 4.08
CA PRO A 249 -35.95 -24.30 5.07
C PRO A 249 -35.76 -22.80 4.81
N GLY A 250 -36.87 -22.08 4.85
CA GLY A 250 -36.97 -20.66 4.53
C GLY A 250 -36.22 -19.71 5.45
N ARG A 251 -35.87 -18.55 4.87
CA ARG A 251 -35.45 -17.33 5.57
C ARG A 251 -36.59 -16.76 6.42
N PRO A 252 -36.38 -16.46 7.72
CA PRO A 252 -37.19 -15.49 8.43
C PRO A 252 -36.66 -14.07 8.18
N GLY A 253 -37.60 -13.12 8.15
CA GLY A 253 -37.45 -11.78 7.60
C GLY A 253 -36.56 -10.82 8.38
N ALA A 254 -36.11 -9.81 7.65
CA ALA A 254 -35.49 -8.61 8.18
C ALA A 254 -36.55 -7.71 8.84
N PRO A 255 -36.31 -7.18 10.05
CA PRO A 255 -37.08 -6.07 10.57
C PRO A 255 -36.57 -4.74 9.96
N SER A 256 -37.50 -4.02 9.33
CA SER A 256 -37.38 -2.63 8.94
C SER A 256 -37.26 -1.70 10.16
N SER A 257 -36.18 -0.94 10.27
CA SER A 257 -36.07 0.17 11.23
C SER A 257 -36.61 1.47 10.63
N PRO A 258 -37.43 2.24 11.37
CA PRO A 258 -37.94 3.52 10.90
C PRO A 258 -36.96 4.67 11.16
N ALA A 259 -37.10 5.68 10.31
CA ALA A 259 -36.46 6.97 10.39
C ALA A 259 -36.74 7.68 11.73
N ALA A 260 -35.71 8.29 12.32
CA ALA A 260 -35.84 9.25 13.41
C ALA A 260 -35.39 10.63 12.93
N SER A 261 -36.39 11.43 12.55
CA SER A 261 -36.32 12.88 12.47
C SER A 261 -36.59 13.44 13.88
N GLY A 262 -35.79 14.37 14.37
CA GLY A 262 -36.03 15.01 15.66
C GLY A 262 -35.12 16.21 15.92
N ALA A 263 -35.62 17.39 15.58
CA ALA A 263 -35.14 18.70 16.00
C ALA A 263 -35.35 18.89 17.52
N ALA A 264 -34.41 19.53 18.23
CA ALA A 264 -34.48 20.91 18.80
C ALA A 264 -33.98 20.85 20.26
N PRO A 265 -33.69 21.95 20.99
CA PRO A 265 -33.69 23.37 20.62
C PRO A 265 -32.30 24.01 20.51
#